data_AF-A0A7C0UHB3-F1
#
_entry.id   AF-A0A7C0UHB3-F1
#
_cell.length_a   1.000
_cell.length_b   1.000
_cell.length_c   1.000
_cell.angle_alpha   90.00
_cell.angle_beta   90.00
_cell.angle_gamma   90.00
#
_symmetry.space_group_name_H-M   'P 1'
#
loop_
_entity.id
_entity.type
_entity.pdbx_description
1 polymer ?
#
loop_
_entity_poly.entity_id
_entity_poly.type
_entity_poly.pdbx_seq_one_letter_code
_entity_poly.pdbx_strand_id
1 'polypeptide(L)'
;MKYETISQYLARPIIVAPKDVYEKLKQEVKRYVNFNWEPRLYDLVCCYIIATYFYDIFYSFPILIFFGDFETGKTRGLKTVVYASHRGMLCVDPTPATMFRTVDAYRPTYGIDEFTKLTEDIQRIARASYKKGEKVPRI
;
A
#
# COMPACT_ATOMS: atom_id res chain seq x y z
N MET A 1 11.40 -16.49 -1.69
CA MET A 1 10.82 -17.76 -2.20
C MET A 1 9.32 -17.55 -2.44
N LYS A 2 8.66 -18.18 -3.43
CA LYS A 2 7.19 -18.04 -3.58
C LYS A 2 6.53 -18.57 -2.30
N TYR A 3 5.63 -17.81 -1.67
CA TYR A 3 4.84 -18.23 -0.51
C TYR A 3 5.60 -18.38 0.81
N GLU A 4 6.74 -17.72 0.95
CA GLU A 4 7.51 -17.76 2.20
C GLU A 4 6.72 -17.12 3.35
N THR A 5 6.06 -15.99 3.09
CA THR A 5 5.32 -15.27 4.12
C THR A 5 4.12 -16.05 4.62
N ILE A 6 3.34 -16.68 3.74
CA ILE A 6 2.21 -17.51 4.17
C ILE A 6 2.68 -18.79 4.90
N SER A 7 3.80 -19.38 4.47
CA SER A 7 4.37 -20.55 5.16
C SER A 7 4.82 -20.20 6.58
N GLN A 8 5.50 -19.06 6.74
CA GLN A 8 5.89 -18.53 8.06
C GLN A 8 4.68 -18.17 8.93
N TYR A 9 3.63 -17.60 8.33
CA TYR A 9 2.40 -17.27 9.04
C TYR A 9 1.70 -18.51 9.59
N LEU A 10 1.54 -19.55 8.76
CA LEU A 10 0.89 -20.80 9.14
C LEU A 10 1.72 -21.66 10.10
N ALA A 11 3.05 -21.53 10.06
CA ALA A 11 3.95 -22.26 10.96
C ALA A 11 3.93 -21.73 12.41
N ARG A 12 3.37 -20.54 12.64
CA ARG A 12 3.29 -19.93 13.97
C ARG A 12 1.90 -20.15 14.57
N PRO A 13 1.81 -20.39 15.89
CA PRO A 13 0.51 -20.46 16.54
C PRO A 13 -0.20 -19.10 16.43
N ILE A 14 -1.49 -19.14 16.08
CA ILE A 14 -2.33 -17.95 16.02
C ILE A 14 -2.59 -17.48 17.45
N ILE A 15 -2.00 -16.33 17.82
CA ILE A 15 -2.16 -15.72 19.15
C ILE A 15 -3.33 -14.74 19.22
N VAL A 16 -3.82 -14.26 18.07
CA VAL A 16 -4.97 -13.34 17.95
C VAL A 16 -5.82 -13.79 16.78
N ALA A 17 -7.13 -13.88 16.95
CA ALA A 17 -8.02 -14.28 15.87
C ALA A 17 -7.96 -13.25 14.72
N PRO A 18 -7.79 -13.68 13.46
CA PRO A 18 -7.71 -12.76 12.32
C PRO A 18 -8.91 -11.82 12.18
N LYS A 19 -10.11 -12.30 12.58
CA LYS A 19 -11.34 -11.49 12.62
C LYS A 19 -11.21 -10.29 13.56
N ASP A 20 -10.60 -10.48 14.73
CA ASP A 20 -10.46 -9.40 15.71
C ASP A 20 -9.45 -8.36 15.23
N VAL A 21 -8.38 -8.80 14.55
CA VAL A 21 -7.43 -7.90 13.90
C VAL A 21 -8.12 -7.06 12.83
N TYR A 22 -8.95 -7.68 12.00
CA TYR A 22 -9.73 -6.99 10.97
C TYR A 22 -10.65 -5.93 11.56
N GLU A 23 -11.47 -6.30 12.55
CA GLU A 23 -12.40 -5.36 13.18
C GLU A 23 -11.67 -4.21 13.85
N LYS A 24 -10.57 -4.48 14.57
CA LYS A 24 -9.75 -3.44 15.19
C LYS A 24 -9.15 -2.50 14.14
N LEU A 25 -8.60 -3.04 13.06
CA LEU A 25 -8.05 -2.25 11.96
C LEU A 25 -9.14 -1.34 11.35
N LYS A 26 -10.34 -1.89 11.11
CA LYS A 26 -11.47 -1.13 10.56
C LYS A 26 -11.89 0.04 11.45
N GLN A 27 -11.87 -0.15 12.78
CA GLN A 27 -12.15 0.95 13.72
C GLN A 27 -11.06 2.03 13.68
N GLU A 28 -9.78 1.63 13.63
CA GLU A 28 -8.68 2.60 13.51
C GLU A 28 -8.76 3.36 12.18
N VAL A 29 -9.06 2.71 11.05
CA VAL A 29 -9.24 3.41 9.77
C VAL A 29 -10.39 4.41 9.85
N LYS A 30 -11.54 4.05 10.44
CA LYS A 30 -12.68 4.97 10.64
C LYS A 30 -12.34 6.20 11.49
N ARG A 31 -11.40 6.07 12.43
CA ARG A 31 -10.93 7.19 13.25
C ARG A 31 -10.21 8.25 12.43
N TYR A 32 -9.48 7.85 11.40
CA TYR A 32 -8.66 8.75 10.59
C TYR A 32 -9.21 9.00 9.19
N VAL A 33 -10.21 8.27 8.68
CA VAL A 33 -10.70 8.45 7.31
C VAL A 33 -12.22 8.47 7.32
N ASN A 34 -12.83 9.40 6.58
CA ASN A 34 -14.27 9.51 6.46
C ASN A 34 -14.73 8.99 5.09
N PHE A 35 -15.28 7.78 5.07
CA PHE A 35 -15.95 7.17 3.92
C PHE A 35 -17.45 6.95 4.18
N ASN A 36 -18.10 7.81 4.97
CA ASN A 36 -19.51 7.59 5.33
C ASN A 36 -20.45 7.59 4.10
N TRP A 37 -20.03 8.22 3.01
CA TRP A 37 -20.74 8.23 1.74
C TRP A 37 -20.67 6.88 0.98
N GLU A 38 -19.67 6.04 1.27
CA GLU A 38 -19.54 4.69 0.72
C GLU A 38 -18.82 3.77 1.73
N PRO A 39 -19.57 3.15 2.67
CA PRO A 39 -18.99 2.36 3.75
C PRO A 39 -18.13 1.16 3.30
N ARG A 40 -18.36 0.64 2.08
CA ARG A 40 -17.57 -0.47 1.52
C ARG A 40 -16.11 -0.10 1.30
N LEU A 41 -15.78 1.20 1.23
CA LEU A 41 -14.39 1.66 1.12
C LEU A 41 -13.57 1.36 2.38
N TYR A 42 -14.19 1.30 3.55
CA TYR A 42 -13.49 0.87 4.76
C TYR A 42 -13.00 -0.57 4.62
N ASP A 43 -13.85 -1.46 4.09
CA ASP A 43 -13.50 -2.86 3.84
C ASP A 43 -12.41 -2.98 2.77
N LEU A 44 -12.54 -2.24 1.66
CA LEU A 44 -11.52 -2.19 0.60
C LEU A 44 -10.14 -1.79 1.15
N VAL A 45 -10.08 -0.72 1.94
CA VAL A 45 -8.83 -0.22 2.52
C VAL A 45 -8.24 -1.21 3.53
N CYS A 46 -9.07 -1.81 4.38
CA CYS A 46 -8.60 -2.83 5.33
C CYS A 46 -8.04 -4.07 4.60
N CYS A 47 -8.74 -4.55 3.58
CA CYS A 47 -8.28 -5.65 2.74
C CYS A 47 -6.96 -5.32 2.05
N TYR A 48 -6.82 -4.10 1.51
CA TYR A 48 -5.56 -3.66 0.91
C TYR A 48 -4.42 -3.70 1.93
N ILE A 49 -4.60 -3.06 3.10
CA ILE A 49 -3.60 -3.01 4.17
C ILE A 49 -3.17 -4.42 4.56
N ILE A 50 -4.12 -5.32 4.83
CA ILE A 50 -3.81 -6.71 5.20
C ILE A 50 -3.07 -7.43 4.07
N ALA A 51 -3.51 -7.25 2.82
CA ALA A 51 -2.88 -7.87 1.66
C ALA A 51 -1.41 -7.46 1.50
N THR A 52 -1.00 -6.25 1.93
CA THR A 52 0.42 -5.83 1.88
C THR A 52 1.34 -6.71 2.73
N TYR A 53 0.84 -7.29 3.83
CA TYR A 53 1.61 -8.23 4.67
C TYR A 53 1.83 -9.57 3.98
N PHE A 54 1.05 -9.89 2.94
CA PHE A 54 1.16 -11.10 2.15
C PHE A 54 1.49 -10.80 0.69
N TYR A 55 2.13 -9.65 0.40
CA TYR A 55 2.31 -9.18 -0.98
C TYR A 55 3.01 -10.21 -1.90
N ASP A 56 3.83 -11.10 -1.34
CA ASP A 56 4.65 -12.07 -2.07
C ASP A 56 3.83 -13.19 -2.74
N ILE A 57 2.61 -13.43 -2.27
CA ILE A 57 1.67 -14.42 -2.84
C ILE A 57 0.99 -13.92 -4.12
N PHE A 58 0.90 -12.60 -4.30
CA PHE A 58 0.22 -12.01 -5.43
C PHE A 58 1.15 -11.89 -6.64
N TYR A 59 0.61 -12.18 -7.82
CA TYR A 59 1.30 -11.90 -9.09
C TYR A 59 1.15 -10.43 -9.47
N SER A 60 -0.05 -9.89 -9.28
CA SER A 60 -0.35 -8.47 -9.46
C SER A 60 -0.92 -7.89 -8.19
N PHE A 61 -0.50 -6.68 -7.82
CA PHE A 61 -0.98 -5.99 -6.62
C PHE A 61 -1.65 -4.66 -7.02
N PRO A 62 -2.81 -4.30 -6.45
CA PRO A 62 -3.53 -3.09 -6.82
C PRO A 62 -2.76 -1.83 -6.42
N ILE A 63 -3.00 -0.74 -7.15
CA ILE A 63 -2.56 0.61 -6.80
C ILE A 63 -3.79 1.37 -6.30
N LEU A 64 -3.74 1.87 -5.05
CA LEU A 64 -4.79 2.72 -4.52
C LEU A 64 -4.53 4.17 -4.89
N ILE A 65 -5.56 4.85 -5.40
CA ILE A 65 -5.52 6.26 -5.74
C ILE A 65 -6.62 6.96 -4.94
N PHE A 66 -6.21 7.88 -4.07
CA PHE A 66 -7.14 8.79 -3.40
C PHE A 66 -7.37 9.98 -4.33
N PHE A 67 -8.55 10.04 -4.96
CA PHE A 67 -8.91 11.07 -5.94
C PHE A 67 -10.05 11.95 -5.40
N GLY A 68 -10.03 13.24 -5.74
CA GLY A 68 -11.02 14.23 -5.32
C GLY A 68 -10.44 15.63 -5.12
N ASP A 69 -11.31 16.60 -4.83
CA ASP A 69 -10.95 18.02 -4.72
C ASP A 69 -10.07 18.34 -3.50
N PHE A 70 -9.43 19.51 -3.50
CA PHE A 70 -8.63 19.99 -2.38
C PHE A 70 -9.41 19.89 -1.04
N GLU A 71 -8.68 19.64 0.05
CA GLU A 71 -9.22 19.57 1.42
C GLU A 71 -10.26 18.47 1.71
N THR A 72 -10.42 17.49 0.83
CA THR A 72 -11.32 16.32 1.03
C THR A 72 -10.71 15.16 1.83
N GLY A 73 -9.55 15.36 2.46
CA GLY A 73 -8.91 14.34 3.32
C GLY A 73 -8.09 13.27 2.60
N LYS A 74 -7.81 13.42 1.30
CA LYS A 74 -7.01 12.47 0.49
C LYS A 74 -5.64 12.15 1.09
N THR A 75 -4.87 13.18 1.43
CA THR A 75 -3.56 13.03 2.07
C THR A 75 -3.66 12.30 3.41
N ARG A 76 -4.73 12.54 4.18
CA ARG A 76 -4.97 11.84 5.44
C ARG A 76 -5.26 10.36 5.17
N GLY A 77 -6.12 10.06 4.20
CA GLY A 77 -6.41 8.70 3.75
C GLY A 77 -5.17 7.94 3.28
N LEU A 78 -4.37 8.56 2.40
CA LEU A 78 -3.10 8.01 1.93
C LEU A 78 -2.16 7.67 3.11
N LYS A 79 -1.95 8.62 4.03
CA LYS A 79 -1.09 8.42 5.21
C LYS A 79 -1.60 7.30 6.11
N THR A 80 -2.92 7.22 6.36
CA THR A 80 -3.52 6.14 7.15
C THR A 80 -3.23 4.77 6.53
N VAL A 81 -3.45 4.62 5.22
CA VAL A 81 -3.20 3.35 4.54
C VAL A 81 -1.72 2.98 4.58
N VAL A 82 -0.85 3.93 4.25
CA VAL A 82 0.60 3.71 4.18
C VAL A 82 1.12 3.28 5.54
N TYR A 83 0.84 4.04 6.60
CA TYR A 83 1.37 3.74 7.94
C TYR A 83 0.80 2.45 8.55
N ALA A 84 -0.39 2.03 8.15
CA ALA A 84 -0.96 0.75 8.58
C ALA A 84 -0.44 -0.44 7.76
N SER A 85 0.17 -0.20 6.59
CA SER A 85 0.62 -1.24 5.66
C SER A 85 2.01 -1.78 5.99
N HIS A 86 2.30 -2.97 5.49
CA HIS A 86 3.59 -3.61 5.65
C HIS A 86 4.71 -2.77 5.03
N ARG A 87 5.66 -2.35 5.88
CA ARG A 87 6.78 -1.47 5.49
C ARG A 87 6.31 -0.18 4.81
N GLY A 88 5.21 0.40 5.30
CA GLY A 88 4.70 1.67 4.83
C GLY A 88 5.75 2.77 4.82
N MET A 89 5.93 3.43 3.67
CA MET A 89 6.82 4.57 3.55
C MET A 89 6.15 5.69 2.76
N LEU A 90 5.99 6.84 3.42
CA LEU A 90 5.49 8.05 2.79
C LEU A 90 6.64 8.73 2.05
N CYS A 91 6.35 9.23 0.86
CA CYS A 91 7.27 10.00 0.08
C CYS A 91 6.62 11.25 -0.47
N VAL A 92 7.33 12.37 -0.29
CA VAL A 92 6.87 13.70 -0.65
C VAL A 92 7.53 14.16 -1.95
N ASP A 93 8.80 13.82 -2.18
CA ASP A 93 9.53 14.20 -3.40
C ASP A 93 10.73 13.26 -3.67
N PRO A 94 10.50 12.05 -4.22
CA PRO A 94 11.60 11.14 -4.50
C PRO A 94 12.17 11.35 -5.91
N THR A 95 13.49 11.30 -6.01
CA THR A 95 14.11 11.09 -7.33
C THR A 95 13.87 9.65 -7.81
N PRO A 96 13.77 9.40 -9.13
CA PRO A 96 13.61 8.04 -9.66
C PRO A 96 14.68 7.05 -9.15
N ALA A 97 15.94 7.50 -9.03
CA ALA A 97 17.04 6.67 -8.52
C ALA A 97 16.80 6.22 -7.07
N THR A 98 16.34 7.12 -6.20
CA THR A 98 16.01 6.81 -4.80
C THR A 98 14.80 5.88 -4.70
N MET A 99 13.78 6.06 -5.55
CA MET A 99 12.65 5.14 -5.66
C MET A 99 13.12 3.72 -5.95
N PHE A 100 13.91 3.53 -7.01
CA PHE A 100 14.37 2.21 -7.43
C PHE A 100 15.16 1.50 -6.34
N ARG A 101 16.12 2.20 -5.72
CA ARG A 101 16.92 1.63 -4.62
C ARG A 101 16.06 1.21 -3.44
N THR A 102 15.07 2.03 -3.09
CA THR A 102 14.21 1.75 -1.94
C THR A 102 13.27 0.58 -2.23
N VAL A 103 12.69 0.53 -3.43
CA VAL A 103 11.82 -0.58 -3.86
C VAL A 103 12.60 -1.89 -3.90
N ASP A 104 13.81 -1.89 -4.45
CA ASP A 104 14.65 -3.09 -4.55
C ASP A 104 15.08 -3.61 -3.17
N ALA A 105 15.52 -2.71 -2.28
CA ALA A 105 16.00 -3.08 -0.94
C ALA A 105 14.88 -3.46 0.04
N TYR A 106 13.80 -2.66 0.09
CA TYR A 106 12.80 -2.77 1.17
C TYR A 106 11.45 -3.32 0.71
N ARG A 107 11.12 -3.20 -0.58
CA ARG A 107 9.78 -3.52 -1.13
C ARG A 107 8.64 -2.95 -0.28
N PRO A 108 8.63 -1.64 -0.01
CA PRO A 108 7.66 -1.02 0.89
C PRO A 108 6.30 -0.80 0.22
N THR A 109 5.26 -0.58 1.02
CA THR A 109 4.05 0.11 0.53
C THR A 109 4.36 1.60 0.41
N TYR A 110 4.58 2.04 -0.83
CA TYR A 110 5.00 3.40 -1.13
C TYR A 110 3.79 4.34 -1.24
N GLY A 111 3.74 5.36 -0.40
CA GLY A 111 2.74 6.42 -0.47
C GLY A 111 3.31 7.65 -1.16
N ILE A 112 2.73 8.07 -2.29
CA ILE A 112 3.14 9.27 -3.00
C ILE A 112 2.05 10.32 -2.82
N ASP A 113 2.36 11.38 -2.06
CA ASP A 113 1.50 12.55 -1.92
C ASP A 113 1.77 13.53 -3.08
N GLU A 114 0.78 14.34 -3.48
CA GLU A 114 0.90 15.30 -4.60
C GLU A 114 1.25 14.69 -5.98
N PHE A 115 0.41 13.79 -6.50
CA PHE A 115 0.57 13.14 -7.82
C PHE A 115 0.78 14.12 -9.00
N THR A 116 0.36 15.38 -8.87
CA THR A 116 0.45 16.41 -9.91
C THR A 116 1.87 16.85 -10.26
N LYS A 117 2.87 16.56 -9.41
CA LYS A 117 4.29 16.90 -9.67
C LYS A 117 5.12 15.69 -10.12
N LEU A 118 4.51 14.54 -10.34
CA LEU A 118 5.23 13.34 -10.75
C LEU A 118 5.72 13.44 -12.19
N THR A 119 7.04 13.32 -12.37
CA THR A 119 7.65 13.14 -13.69
C THR A 119 7.12 11.87 -14.36
N GLU A 120 7.14 11.84 -15.70
CA GLU A 120 6.70 10.68 -16.48
C GLU A 120 7.40 9.38 -16.07
N ASP A 121 8.67 9.48 -15.64
CA ASP A 121 9.45 8.34 -15.17
C ASP A 121 8.87 7.72 -13.90
N ILE A 122 8.44 8.53 -12.92
CA ILE A 122 7.84 8.01 -11.70
C ILE A 122 6.47 7.37 -12.00
N GLN A 123 5.72 7.94 -12.94
CA GLN A 123 4.47 7.34 -13.39
C GLN A 123 4.71 5.98 -14.08
N ARG A 124 5.75 5.87 -14.90
CA ARG A 124 6.14 4.60 -15.54
C ARG A 124 6.54 3.56 -14.50
N ILE A 125 7.29 3.96 -13.47
CA ILE A 125 7.67 3.08 -12.35
C ILE A 125 6.44 2.60 -11.59
N ALA A 126 5.52 3.51 -11.25
CA ALA A 126 4.27 3.16 -10.59
C ALA A 126 3.42 2.20 -11.44
N ARG A 127 3.38 2.40 -12.77
CA ARG A 127 2.67 1.51 -13.69
C ARG A 127 3.37 0.17 -13.91
N ALA A 128 4.67 0.07 -13.73
CA ALA A 128 5.41 -1.20 -13.84
C ALA A 128 5.41 -1.99 -12.52
N SER A 129 5.20 -1.32 -11.38
CA SER A 129 5.27 -1.96 -10.06
C SER A 129 4.10 -2.90 -9.75
N TYR A 130 2.97 -2.77 -10.46
CA TYR A 130 1.79 -3.60 -10.22
C TYR A 130 2.00 -5.08 -10.57
N LYS A 131 2.94 -5.43 -11.47
CA LYS A 131 3.17 -6.81 -11.94
C LYS A 131 4.52 -7.33 -11.49
N LYS A 132 4.51 -8.53 -10.92
CA LYS A 132 5.71 -9.23 -10.50
C LYS A 132 6.57 -9.62 -11.71
N GLY A 133 7.81 -9.12 -11.75
CA GLY A 133 8.83 -9.51 -12.74
C GLY A 133 9.02 -8.53 -13.89
N GLU A 134 8.20 -7.47 -13.99
CA GLU A 134 8.48 -6.37 -14.92
C GLU A 134 9.70 -5.59 -14.41
N LYS A 135 10.79 -5.59 -15.19
CA LYS A 135 11.97 -4.76 -14.94
C LYS A 135 11.82 -3.50 -15.77
N VAL A 136 11.87 -2.33 -15.13
CA VAL A 136 12.00 -1.06 -15.85
C VAL A 136 13.47 -0.94 -16.30
N PRO A 137 13.76 -0.94 -17.62
CA PRO A 137 15.12 -0.76 -18.11
C PRO A 137 15.63 0.64 -17.75
N ARG A 138 16.91 0.75 -17.36
CA ARG A 138 17.60 2.04 -17.22
C ARG A 138 18.14 2.39 -18.61
N ILE A 139 17.60 3.40 -19.28
CA ILE A 139 18.11 3.92 -20.56
C ILE A 139 18.31 5.41 -20.41
#